data_AF-A0A4R5U592-F1
#
_entry.id   AF-A0A4R5U592-F1
#
_cell.length_a   1.000
_cell.length_b   1.000
_cell.length_c   1.000
_cell.angle_alpha   90.00
_cell.angle_beta   90.00
_cell.angle_gamma   90.00
#
_symmetry.space_group_name_H-M   'P 1'
#
loop_
_entity.id
_entity.type
_entity.pdbx_description
1 polymer ?
#
loop_
_entity_poly.entity_id
_entity_poly.type
_entity_poly.pdbx_seq_one_letter_code
_entity_poly.pdbx_strand_id
1 'polypeptide(L)' 'MSDDKRNTGTPDRDRINLSEDYEVQYWTQALGVSEDELREAVDAVGSTSEAVRNHLAQRG' A
#
# COMPACT_ATOMS: atom_id res chain seq x y z
N MET A 1 -9.85 34.62 3.42
CA MET A 1 -8.54 34.06 3.04
C MET A 1 -8.62 32.56 3.25
N SER A 2 -8.39 31.78 2.21
CA SER A 2 -8.44 30.32 2.21
C SER A 2 -7.19 29.76 2.88
N ASP A 3 -7.32 29.20 4.08
CA ASP A 3 -6.25 28.40 4.65
C ASP A 3 -6.29 26.99 4.03
N ASP A 4 -5.16 26.65 3.43
CA ASP A 4 -4.89 25.45 2.66
C ASP A 4 -5.21 24.15 3.40
N LYS A 5 -6.29 23.47 2.99
CA LYS A 5 -6.49 22.02 3.22
C LYS A 5 -5.61 21.19 2.29
N ARG A 6 -4.30 21.45 2.29
CA ARG A 6 -3.30 20.70 1.51
C ARG A 6 -2.19 20.09 2.34
N ASN A 7 -2.41 19.91 3.64
CA ASN A 7 -1.76 18.84 4.40
C ASN A 7 -2.47 17.51 4.11
N THR A 8 -2.41 17.05 2.86
CA THR A 8 -2.87 15.71 2.46
C THR A 8 -1.84 14.65 2.82
N GLY A 9 -1.12 14.85 3.92
CA GLY A 9 -0.29 13.84 4.55
C GLY A 9 -1.06 13.32 5.74
N THR A 10 -2.02 12.43 5.51
CA THR A 10 -2.36 11.46 6.55
C THR A 10 -1.33 10.36 6.39
N PRO A 11 -0.25 10.31 7.21
CA PRO A 11 0.79 9.29 7.09
C PRO A 11 0.26 7.86 7.25
N ASP A 12 -0.98 7.70 7.68
CA ASP A 12 -1.64 6.39 7.84
C ASP A 12 -2.21 5.81 6.54
N ARG A 13 -2.42 6.57 5.45
CA ARG A 13 -2.90 5.99 4.17
C ARG A 13 -1.81 5.30 3.36
N ASP A 14 -0.55 5.41 3.79
CA ASP A 14 0.60 4.83 3.11
C ASP A 14 1.00 3.45 3.65
N ARG A 15 0.16 2.84 4.50
CA ARG A 15 0.39 1.47 5.00
C ARG A 15 -0.65 0.49 4.46
N ILE A 16 -0.20 -0.74 4.29
CA ILE A 16 -0.97 -1.91 3.89
C ILE A 16 -1.19 -2.75 5.15
N ASN A 17 -2.42 -2.76 5.63
CA ASN A 17 -2.91 -3.59 6.70
C ASN A 17 -3.47 -4.88 6.12
N LEU A 18 -2.75 -5.97 6.35
CA LEU A 18 -3.17 -7.31 5.93
C LEU A 18 -4.20 -7.95 6.87
N SER A 19 -4.54 -7.29 7.97
CA SER A 19 -5.49 -7.80 8.97
C SER A 19 -6.95 -7.52 8.61
N GLU A 20 -7.20 -6.66 7.63
CA GLU A 20 -8.55 -6.29 7.20
C GLU A 20 -8.78 -6.72 5.75
N ASP A 21 -9.74 -7.62 5.51
CA ASP A 21 -10.00 -8.20 4.18
C ASP A 21 -10.32 -7.14 3.11
N TYR A 22 -10.99 -6.05 3.50
CA TYR A 22 -11.30 -4.96 2.56
C TYR A 22 -10.03 -4.22 2.11
N GLU A 23 -9.04 -4.10 2.99
CA GLU A 23 -7.79 -3.40 2.71
C GLU A 23 -6.88 -4.27 1.83
N VAL A 24 -6.85 -5.57 2.08
CA VAL A 24 -6.20 -6.55 1.21
C VAL A 24 -6.83 -6.52 -0.20
N GLN A 25 -8.15 -6.55 -0.31
CA GLN A 25 -8.82 -6.45 -1.62
C GLN A 25 -8.53 -5.12 -2.32
N TYR A 26 -8.52 -4.02 -1.58
CA TYR A 26 -8.18 -2.71 -2.13
C TYR A 26 -6.76 -2.70 -2.70
N TRP A 27 -5.78 -3.19 -1.95
CA TRP A 27 -4.37 -3.15 -2.35
C TRP A 27 -4.03 -4.16 -3.44
N THR A 28 -4.61 -5.36 -3.42
CA THR A 28 -4.47 -6.33 -4.51
C THR A 28 -5.00 -5.76 -5.83
N GLN A 29 -6.14 -5.07 -5.80
CA GLN A 29 -6.69 -4.38 -6.98
C GLN A 29 -5.84 -3.16 -7.39
N ALA A 30 -5.36 -2.36 -6.44
CA ALA A 30 -4.57 -1.17 -6.72
C ALA A 30 -3.17 -1.48 -7.28
N LEU A 31 -2.56 -2.58 -6.82
CA LEU A 31 -1.25 -3.03 -7.23
C LEU A 31 -1.30 -4.04 -8.38
N GLY A 32 -2.48 -4.60 -8.68
CA GLY A 32 -2.67 -5.59 -9.74
C GLY A 32 -2.03 -6.95 -9.43
N VAL A 33 -1.97 -7.32 -8.15
CA VAL A 33 -1.31 -8.55 -7.67
C VAL A 33 -2.27 -9.42 -6.89
N SER A 34 -1.91 -10.70 -6.73
CA SER A 34 -2.65 -11.64 -5.88
C SER A 34 -2.48 -11.30 -4.40
N GLU A 35 -3.39 -11.80 -3.57
CA GLU A 35 -3.28 -11.65 -2.11
C GLU A 35 -1.97 -12.23 -1.56
N ASP A 36 -1.58 -13.43 -2.01
CA ASP A 36 -0.29 -14.03 -1.64
C ASP A 36 0.89 -13.13 -2.00
N GLU A 37 0.92 -12.59 -3.23
CA GLU A 37 1.98 -11.70 -3.69
C GLU A 37 2.03 -10.39 -2.88
N LEU A 38 0.88 -9.87 -2.48
CA LEU A 38 0.79 -8.73 -1.58
C LEU A 38 1.39 -9.05 -0.22
N ARG A 39 1.07 -10.22 0.36
CA ARG A 39 1.60 -10.65 1.67
C ARG A 39 3.11 -10.88 1.60
N GLU A 40 3.60 -11.55 0.56
CA GLU A 40 5.03 -11.76 0.32
C GLU A 40 5.78 -10.44 0.15
N ALA A 41 5.20 -9.49 -0.58
CA ALA A 41 5.81 -8.17 -0.75
C ALA A 41 5.87 -7.41 0.58
N VAL A 42 4.77 -7.39 1.35
CA VAL A 42 4.73 -6.77 2.68
C VAL A 42 5.72 -7.42 3.64
N ASP A 43 5.88 -8.75 3.61
CA ASP A 43 6.87 -9.47 4.42
C ASP A 43 8.31 -9.08 4.03
N ALA A 44 8.57 -8.95 2.73
CA ALA A 44 9.91 -8.64 2.21
C ALA A 44 10.36 -7.20 2.49
N VAL A 45 9.49 -6.21 2.36
CA VAL A 45 9.86 -4.78 2.42
C VAL A 45 9.10 -3.95 3.46
N GLY A 46 8.23 -4.59 4.24
CA GLY A 46 7.37 -3.96 5.22
C GLY A 46 6.02 -3.50 4.65
N SER A 47 5.15 -3.05 5.53
CA SER A 47 3.77 -2.68 5.19
C SER A 47 3.63 -1.32 4.51
N THR A 48 4.71 -0.62 4.16
CA THR A 48 4.59 0.67 3.46
C THR A 48 4.26 0.44 1.99
N SER A 49 3.19 1.08 1.51
CA SER A 49 2.70 0.97 0.14
C SER A 49 3.75 1.35 -0.90
N GLU A 50 4.56 2.37 -0.63
CA GLU A 50 5.68 2.77 -1.49
C GLU A 50 6.73 1.67 -1.61
N ALA A 51 7.14 1.07 -0.48
CA ALA A 51 8.12 -0.01 -0.47
C ALA A 51 7.60 -1.22 -1.25
N VAL A 52 6.36 -1.64 -0.98
CA VAL A 52 5.69 -2.75 -1.67
C VAL A 52 5.60 -2.50 -3.17
N ARG A 53 5.18 -1.30 -3.58
CA ARG A 53 5.11 -0.92 -4.99
C ARG A 53 6.49 -0.98 -5.67
N ASN A 54 7.52 -0.46 -5.01
CA ASN A 54 8.89 -0.51 -5.52
C ASN A 54 9.39 -1.96 -5.64
N HIS A 55 9.09 -2.81 -4.67
CA HIS A 55 9.44 -4.25 -4.71
C HIS A 55 8.77 -4.96 -5.88
N LEU A 56 7.47 -4.76 -6.05
CA LEU A 56 6.70 -5.35 -7.15
C LEU A 56 7.18 -4.85 -8.52
N ALA A 57 7.51 -3.56 -8.64
CA ALA A 57 8.03 -2.99 -9.88
C ALA A 57 9.42 -3.50 -10.28
N GLN A 58 10.21 -3.99 -9.33
CA GLN A 58 11.54 -4.58 -9.59
C GLN A 58 11.47 -6.08 -9.93
N ARG A 59 10.31 -6.74 -9.71
CA ARG A 59 10.10 -8.18 -9.94
C ARG A 59 9.53 -8.51 -11.33
N GLY A 60 9.09 -7.50 -12.10
CA GLY A 60 8.59 -7.64 -13.48
C GLY A 60 9.57 -7.10 -14.51
#